data_AF-A0AAN9W0S9-F1
#
_entry.id   AF-A0AAN9W0S9-F1
#
_cell.length_a   1.000
_cell.length_b   1.000
_cell.length_c   1.000
_cell.angle_alpha   90.00
_cell.angle_beta   90.00
_cell.angle_gamma   90.00
#
_symmetry.space_group_name_H-M   'P 1'
#
loop_
_entity.id
_entity.type
_entity.pdbx_description
1 polymer ?
#
loop_
_entity_poly.entity_id
_entity_poly.type
_entity_poly.pdbx_seq_one_letter_code
_entity_poly.pdbx_strand_id
1 'polypeptide(L)'
;MVNELWKREFRPHFFRVEHHKPHQFVLCQWQSQEEVHIGYFFYRWFMAAVFLISMICSICDVGRSADFGIKYKKWAIYLTNWGYTICTLQAILGASLITQQFLQQKRQGKYIPVRKRLPIGYQLYWVFHTIAVVLALGITVVYWATVYSPAVHCVVWVLFLLRRWVAVAMNKKSDPEASGDICQATSTSIQMDVVEC
;
A
#
# COMPACT_ATOMS: atom_id res chain seq x y z
N MET A 1 14.53 4.16 -45.21
CA MET A 1 15.22 5.23 -44.45
C MET A 1 14.76 5.30 -42.98
N VAL A 2 13.44 5.25 -42.70
CA VAL A 2 12.90 5.31 -41.32
C VAL A 2 13.31 4.12 -40.44
N ASN A 3 13.37 2.90 -40.98
CA ASN A 3 13.78 1.71 -40.21
C ASN A 3 15.24 1.79 -39.71
N GLU A 4 16.13 2.47 -40.43
CA GLU A 4 17.53 2.63 -40.03
C GLU A 4 17.70 3.74 -38.98
N LEU A 5 16.84 4.77 -39.01
CA LEU A 5 16.73 5.75 -37.93
C LEU A 5 16.17 5.11 -36.66
N TRP A 6 15.13 4.28 -36.77
CA TRP A 6 14.54 3.56 -35.65
C TRP A 6 15.53 2.59 -35.00
N LYS A 7 16.30 1.83 -35.78
CA LYS A 7 17.39 0.98 -35.26
C LYS A 7 18.52 1.77 -34.59
N ARG A 8 18.76 3.02 -35.01
CA ARG A 8 19.79 3.88 -34.44
C ARG A 8 19.36 4.46 -33.09
N GLU A 9 18.10 4.86 -32.97
CA GLU A 9 17.53 5.41 -31.73
C GLU A 9 17.19 4.31 -30.72
N PHE A 10 16.64 3.17 -31.17
CA PHE A 10 16.43 1.97 -30.35
C PHE A 10 17.69 1.10 -30.23
N ARG A 11 18.88 1.71 -30.24
CA ARG A 11 20.06 0.98 -29.79
C ARG A 11 19.88 0.67 -28.29
N PRO A 12 20.00 -0.59 -27.85
CA PRO A 12 19.90 -0.95 -26.43
C PRO A 12 20.98 -0.27 -25.56
N HIS A 13 21.94 0.41 -26.19
CA HIS A 13 22.91 1.28 -25.53
C HIS A 13 22.26 2.51 -24.87
N PHE A 14 21.19 3.09 -25.42
CA PHE A 14 20.43 4.17 -24.77
C PHE A 14 19.58 3.68 -23.59
N PHE A 15 19.18 2.41 -23.63
CA PHE A 15 18.61 1.69 -22.49
C PHE A 15 19.70 1.15 -21.53
N ARG A 16 20.95 1.65 -21.59
CA ARG A 16 21.92 1.39 -20.52
C ARG A 16 21.47 2.13 -19.27
N VAL A 17 20.60 1.46 -18.54
CA VAL A 17 20.32 1.64 -17.13
C VAL A 17 21.58 1.23 -16.37
N GLU A 18 22.61 2.06 -16.45
CA GLU A 18 23.83 1.94 -15.67
C GLU A 18 23.70 2.92 -14.51
N HIS A 19 23.08 2.45 -13.43
CA HIS A 19 23.04 3.23 -12.21
C HIS A 19 24.43 3.17 -11.55
N HIS A 20 24.99 4.33 -11.24
CA HIS A 20 26.37 4.47 -10.76
C HIS A 20 26.65 3.70 -9.44
N LYS A 21 25.59 3.29 -8.71
CA LYS A 21 25.68 2.56 -7.43
C LYS A 21 24.57 1.50 -7.28
N PRO A 22 24.76 0.26 -7.78
CA PRO A 22 23.73 -0.78 -7.69
C PRO A 22 23.49 -1.36 -6.29
N HIS A 23 24.47 -1.23 -5.39
CA HIS A 23 24.35 -1.70 -4.01
C HIS A 23 23.22 -1.00 -3.25
N GLN A 24 22.88 0.25 -3.62
CA GLN A 24 21.82 1.04 -2.97
C GLN A 24 20.41 0.46 -3.18
N PHE A 25 20.20 -0.42 -4.17
CA PHE A 25 18.88 -1.03 -4.39
C PHE A 25 18.54 -2.12 -3.37
N VAL A 26 19.56 -2.74 -2.76
CA VAL A 26 19.39 -3.85 -1.81
C VAL A 26 19.50 -3.36 -0.36
N LEU A 27 20.17 -2.24 -0.15
CA LEU A 27 20.37 -1.67 1.18
C LEU A 27 19.22 -0.71 1.50
N CYS A 28 18.84 -0.66 2.77
CA CYS A 28 18.06 0.46 3.28
C CYS A 28 18.89 1.74 3.12
N GLN A 29 18.31 2.80 2.55
CA GLN A 29 18.98 4.12 2.48
C GLN A 29 19.39 4.67 3.86
N TRP A 30 18.79 4.13 4.93
CA TRP A 30 19.02 4.47 6.33
C TRP A 30 20.03 3.57 7.05
N GLN A 31 20.69 2.66 6.34
CA GLN A 31 21.60 1.69 6.95
C GLN A 31 23.06 2.02 6.66
N SER A 32 23.87 2.13 7.72
CA SER A 32 25.31 2.43 7.63
C SER A 32 26.20 1.19 7.45
N GLN A 33 25.65 -0.01 7.63
CA GLN A 33 26.33 -1.30 7.51
C GLN A 33 25.96 -1.99 6.18
N GLU A 34 26.89 -2.66 5.51
CA GLU A 34 26.68 -3.28 4.18
C GLU A 34 25.94 -4.64 4.22
N GLU A 35 25.57 -5.12 5.40
CA GLU A 35 24.92 -6.43 5.59
C GLU A 35 23.40 -6.38 5.38
N VAL A 36 22.76 -7.45 4.92
CA VAL A 36 21.30 -7.44 4.71
C VAL A 36 20.60 -7.60 6.07
N HIS A 37 19.94 -6.53 6.54
CA HIS A 37 19.18 -6.59 7.79
C HIS A 37 17.92 -7.46 7.64
N ILE A 38 17.72 -8.39 8.57
CA ILE A 38 16.62 -9.36 8.50
C ILE A 38 15.25 -8.68 8.53
N GLY A 39 15.13 -7.56 9.23
CA GLY A 39 13.90 -6.76 9.27
C GLY A 39 13.52 -6.19 7.90
N TYR A 40 14.50 -5.78 7.08
CA TYR A 40 14.23 -5.27 5.74
C TYR A 40 13.81 -6.39 4.78
N PHE A 41 14.38 -7.59 4.94
CA PHE A 41 13.96 -8.78 4.22
C PHE A 41 12.47 -9.08 4.45
N PHE A 42 12.04 -9.14 5.71
CA PHE A 42 10.63 -9.39 6.04
C PHE A 42 9.70 -8.27 5.56
N TYR A 43 10.10 -7.01 5.70
CA TYR A 43 9.33 -5.87 5.20
C TYR A 43 9.05 -5.99 3.69
N ARG A 44 10.06 -6.35 2.90
CA ARG A 44 9.93 -6.48 1.44
C ARG A 44 9.06 -7.65 1.02
N TRP A 45 9.16 -8.78 1.71
CA TRP A 45 8.28 -9.92 1.51
C TRP A 45 6.84 -9.63 1.93
N PHE A 46 6.65 -8.91 3.05
CA PHE A 46 5.33 -8.47 3.50
C PHE A 46 4.66 -7.56 2.47
N MET A 47 5.38 -6.56 1.95
CA MET A 47 4.86 -5.68 0.89
C MET A 47 4.48 -6.47 -0.37
N ALA A 48 5.34 -7.41 -0.80
CA ALA A 48 5.03 -8.27 -1.94
C ALA A 48 3.77 -9.14 -1.70
N ALA A 49 3.61 -9.68 -0.50
CA ALA A 49 2.44 -10.47 -0.12
C ALA A 49 1.16 -9.62 -0.13
N VAL A 50 1.18 -8.43 0.45
CA VAL A 50 0.02 -7.53 0.47
C VAL A 50 -0.43 -7.18 -0.96
N PHE A 51 0.51 -6.82 -1.84
CA PHE A 51 0.19 -6.52 -3.24
C PHE A 51 -0.33 -7.74 -4.00
N LEU A 52 0.28 -8.91 -3.78
CA LEU A 52 -0.14 -10.14 -4.43
C LEU A 52 -1.54 -10.58 -3.98
N ILE A 53 -1.81 -10.57 -2.67
CA ILE A 53 -3.10 -10.95 -2.11
C ILE A 53 -4.19 -10.01 -2.64
N SER A 54 -3.98 -8.69 -2.58
CA SER A 54 -4.98 -7.75 -3.07
C SER A 54 -5.13 -7.79 -4.60
N MET A 55 -4.12 -8.20 -5.37
CA MET A 55 -4.25 -8.47 -6.80
C MET A 55 -5.13 -9.70 -7.04
N ILE A 56 -4.91 -10.78 -6.29
CA ILE A 56 -5.72 -12.00 -6.38
C ILE A 56 -7.16 -11.72 -5.96
N CYS A 57 -7.39 -10.98 -4.87
CA CYS A 57 -8.73 -10.55 -4.46
C CYS A 57 -9.42 -9.72 -5.55
N SER A 58 -8.68 -8.83 -6.22
CA SER A 58 -9.21 -8.03 -7.33
C SER A 58 -9.58 -8.85 -8.56
N ILE A 59 -8.80 -9.90 -8.87
CA ILE A 59 -9.06 -10.77 -10.03
C ILE A 59 -10.16 -11.79 -9.74
N CYS A 60 -10.15 -12.39 -8.54
CA CYS A 60 -11.10 -13.42 -8.14
C CYS A 60 -12.48 -12.86 -7.76
N ASP A 61 -12.64 -11.53 -7.68
CA ASP A 61 -13.91 -10.83 -7.42
C ASP A 61 -14.70 -11.49 -6.26
N VAL A 62 -13.98 -11.77 -5.16
CA VAL A 62 -14.49 -12.50 -3.97
C VAL A 62 -15.70 -11.75 -3.41
N GLY A 63 -16.90 -12.21 -3.76
CA GLY A 63 -18.17 -11.67 -3.26
C GLY A 63 -19.24 -11.32 -4.30
N ARG A 64 -19.03 -11.46 -5.62
CA ARG A 64 -20.11 -11.24 -6.63
C ARG A 64 -20.29 -12.45 -7.55
N SER A 65 -21.52 -12.98 -7.55
CA SER A 65 -21.90 -14.15 -8.33
C SER A 65 -21.97 -13.91 -9.84
N ALA A 66 -21.57 -14.95 -10.58
CA ALA A 66 -21.91 -15.31 -11.96
C ALA A 66 -21.83 -14.21 -13.04
N ASP A 67 -20.63 -13.90 -13.55
CA ASP A 67 -20.41 -13.55 -14.97
C ASP A 67 -18.91 -13.39 -15.25
N PHE A 68 -18.18 -14.51 -15.32
CA PHE A 68 -16.72 -14.52 -15.44
C PHE A 68 -16.21 -14.10 -16.84
N GLY A 69 -17.01 -14.27 -17.91
CA GLY A 69 -16.53 -14.19 -19.30
C GLY A 69 -16.47 -12.80 -19.93
N ILE A 70 -17.34 -11.85 -19.55
CA ILE A 70 -17.36 -10.49 -20.15
C ILE A 70 -16.65 -9.47 -19.25
N LYS A 71 -16.63 -9.71 -17.93
CA LYS A 71 -16.07 -8.80 -16.93
C LYS A 71 -14.53 -8.80 -16.91
N TYR A 72 -13.88 -9.93 -17.19
CA TYR A 72 -12.40 -9.99 -17.25
C TYR A 72 -11.83 -9.03 -18.31
N LYS A 73 -12.54 -8.84 -19.44
CA LYS A 73 -12.11 -7.92 -20.49
C LYS A 73 -12.10 -6.47 -20.02
N LYS A 74 -13.01 -6.10 -19.11
CA LYS A 74 -13.06 -4.74 -18.52
C LYS A 74 -11.97 -4.53 -17.49
N TRP A 75 -11.50 -5.59 -16.82
CA TRP A 75 -10.44 -5.49 -15.81
C TRP A 75 -9.15 -4.89 -16.40
N ALA A 76 -8.76 -5.30 -17.61
CA ALA A 76 -7.59 -4.76 -18.32
C ALA A 76 -7.82 -3.37 -18.96
N ILE A 77 -9.00 -2.77 -18.84
CA ILE A 77 -9.24 -1.40 -19.37
C ILE A 77 -8.94 -0.36 -18.29
N TYR A 78 -9.04 -0.72 -17.01
CA TYR A 78 -8.77 0.21 -15.93
C TYR A 78 -7.27 0.46 -15.77
N LEU A 79 -6.85 1.70 -15.97
CA LEU A 79 -5.47 2.14 -15.76
C LEU A 79 -4.97 1.81 -14.34
N THR A 80 -5.86 1.91 -13.34
CA THR A 80 -5.55 1.55 -11.95
C THR A 80 -5.15 0.08 -11.79
N ASN A 81 -5.79 -0.84 -12.51
CA ASN A 81 -5.45 -2.26 -12.45
C ASN A 81 -4.06 -2.51 -13.05
N TRP A 82 -3.71 -1.82 -14.14
CA TRP A 82 -2.36 -1.87 -14.71
C TRP A 82 -1.31 -1.23 -13.80
N GLY A 83 -1.63 -0.10 -13.16
CA GLY A 83 -0.76 0.48 -12.14
C GLY A 83 -0.53 -0.52 -11.01
N TYR A 84 -1.58 -1.21 -10.58
CA TYR A 84 -1.52 -2.23 -9.54
C TYR A 84 -0.65 -3.43 -9.95
N THR A 85 -0.82 -3.96 -11.17
CA THR A 85 0.00 -5.08 -11.65
C THR A 85 1.48 -4.73 -11.71
N ILE A 86 1.81 -3.52 -12.16
CA ILE A 86 3.19 -3.03 -12.24
C ILE A 86 3.79 -2.86 -10.82
N CYS A 87 3.01 -2.38 -9.85
CA CYS A 87 3.41 -2.34 -8.45
C CYS A 87 3.66 -3.74 -7.87
N THR A 88 2.80 -4.72 -8.16
CA THR A 88 2.97 -6.10 -7.72
C THR A 88 4.23 -6.73 -8.32
N LEU A 89 4.47 -6.54 -9.61
CA LEU A 89 5.69 -6.99 -10.28
C LEU A 89 6.94 -6.34 -9.67
N GLN A 90 6.90 -5.04 -9.41
CA GLN A 90 7.99 -4.31 -8.77
C GLN A 90 8.27 -4.84 -7.35
N ALA A 91 7.24 -5.14 -6.57
CA ALA A 91 7.39 -5.69 -5.22
C ALA A 91 8.01 -7.10 -5.23
N ILE A 92 7.59 -7.97 -6.15
CA ILE A 92 8.14 -9.32 -6.34
C ILE A 92 9.61 -9.25 -6.79
N LEU A 93 9.94 -8.38 -7.74
CA LEU A 93 11.32 -8.17 -8.17
C LEU A 93 12.19 -7.67 -7.01
N GLY A 94 11.70 -6.74 -6.19
CA GLY A 94 12.39 -6.29 -4.99
C GLY A 94 12.65 -7.41 -3.98
N ALA A 95 11.65 -8.27 -3.70
CA ALA A 95 11.80 -9.42 -2.80
C ALA A 95 12.77 -10.47 -3.35
N SER A 96 12.74 -10.75 -4.65
CA SER A 96 13.65 -11.71 -5.28
C SER A 96 15.11 -11.24 -5.28
N LEU A 97 15.37 -9.94 -5.51
CA LEU A 97 16.71 -9.36 -5.42
C LEU A 97 17.32 -9.50 -4.01
N ILE A 98 16.55 -9.19 -2.97
CA ILE A 98 17.02 -9.31 -1.59
C ILE A 98 17.25 -10.79 -1.24
N THR A 99 16.39 -11.69 -1.70
CA THR A 99 16.56 -13.14 -1.49
C THR A 99 17.85 -13.66 -2.14
N GLN A 100 18.15 -13.23 -3.37
CA GLN A 100 19.42 -13.58 -4.03
C GLN A 100 20.62 -13.07 -3.25
N GLN A 101 20.54 -11.85 -2.72
CA GLN A 101 21.63 -11.24 -1.93
C GLN A 101 21.81 -11.95 -0.59
N PHE A 102 20.73 -12.28 0.11
CA PHE A 102 20.76 -13.04 1.35
C PHE A 102 21.36 -14.45 1.15
N LEU A 103 20.99 -15.12 0.05
CA LEU A 103 21.55 -16.43 -0.29
C LEU A 103 23.04 -16.37 -0.66
N GLN A 104 23.47 -15.31 -1.36
CA GLN A 104 24.88 -15.07 -1.67
C GLN A 104 25.71 -14.82 -0.40
N GLN A 105 25.20 -14.01 0.52
CA GLN A 105 25.85 -13.77 1.82
C GLN A 105 26.00 -15.07 2.64
N LYS A 106 24.95 -15.88 2.72
CA LYS A 106 25.01 -17.18 3.40
C LYS A 106 26.02 -18.17 2.78
N ARG A 107 26.16 -18.17 1.45
CA ARG A 107 27.05 -19.11 0.74
C ARG A 107 28.53 -18.76 0.86
N GLN A 108 28.89 -17.48 0.96
CA GLN A 108 30.29 -17.05 0.92
C GLN A 108 30.85 -16.56 2.26
N GLY A 109 29.99 -16.39 3.28
CA GLY A 109 30.43 -15.96 4.62
C GLY A 109 31.06 -14.56 4.67
N LYS A 110 31.11 -13.85 3.54
CA LYS A 110 31.61 -12.49 3.37
C LYS A 110 30.77 -11.76 2.32
N TYR A 111 30.58 -10.46 2.52
CA TYR A 111 29.97 -9.58 1.53
C TYR A 111 30.84 -9.54 0.26
N ILE A 112 30.28 -9.95 -0.87
CA ILE A 112 30.92 -9.80 -2.18
C ILE A 112 30.45 -8.46 -2.75
N PRO A 113 31.34 -7.51 -3.04
CA PRO A 113 30.94 -6.28 -3.70
C PRO A 113 30.31 -6.63 -5.06
N VAL A 114 29.13 -6.04 -5.32
CA VAL A 114 28.40 -6.22 -6.58
C VAL A 114 29.35 -5.98 -7.76
N ARG A 115 29.43 -6.97 -8.66
CA ARG A 115 30.27 -6.95 -9.87
C ARG A 115 30.09 -5.61 -10.61
N LYS A 116 31.16 -5.09 -11.25
CA LYS A 116 31.19 -3.79 -11.99
C LYS A 116 30.07 -3.61 -13.04
N ARG A 117 29.34 -4.68 -13.40
CA ARG A 117 28.15 -4.67 -14.27
C ARG A 117 26.91 -5.03 -13.46
N LEU A 118 25.89 -4.18 -13.52
CA LEU A 118 24.56 -4.50 -12.95
C LEU A 118 24.04 -5.80 -13.57
N PRO A 119 23.64 -6.80 -12.75
CA PRO A 119 22.87 -7.92 -13.26
C PRO A 119 21.54 -7.43 -13.85
N ILE A 120 21.06 -8.12 -14.88
CA ILE A 120 19.81 -7.79 -15.59
C ILE A 120 18.62 -7.64 -14.63
N GLY A 121 18.57 -8.43 -13.55
CA GLY A 121 17.52 -8.34 -12.53
C GLY A 121 17.43 -6.97 -11.84
N TYR A 122 18.58 -6.32 -11.59
CA TYR A 122 18.61 -4.97 -10.99
C TYR A 122 18.12 -3.90 -11.97
N GLN A 123 18.47 -4.04 -13.25
CA GLN A 123 18.01 -3.14 -14.30
C GLN A 123 16.49 -3.24 -14.48
N LEU A 124 15.96 -4.47 -14.53
CA LEU A 124 14.53 -4.72 -14.60
C LEU A 124 13.81 -4.09 -13.41
N TYR A 125 14.26 -4.36 -12.19
CA TYR A 125 13.68 -3.76 -10.98
C TYR A 125 13.64 -2.23 -11.06
N TRP A 126 14.73 -1.59 -11.50
CA TRP A 126 14.80 -0.13 -11.61
C TRP A 126 13.80 0.43 -12.63
N VAL A 127 13.69 -0.20 -13.79
CA VAL A 127 12.73 0.20 -14.83
C VAL A 127 11.30 0.04 -14.32
N PHE A 128 10.95 -1.12 -13.77
CA PHE A 128 9.63 -1.36 -13.20
C PHE A 128 9.29 -0.38 -12.07
N HIS A 129 10.25 -0.08 -11.20
CA HIS A 129 10.07 0.89 -10.13
C HIS A 129 9.83 2.31 -10.65
N THR A 130 10.59 2.74 -11.65
CA THR A 130 10.40 4.06 -12.27
C THR A 130 9.02 4.16 -12.93
N ILE A 131 8.61 3.14 -13.68
CA ILE A 131 7.29 3.09 -14.32
C ILE A 131 6.18 3.08 -13.25
N ALA A 132 6.33 2.30 -12.18
CA ALA A 132 5.36 2.24 -11.09
C ALA A 132 5.12 3.62 -10.45
N VAL A 133 6.20 4.37 -10.16
CA VAL A 133 6.09 5.71 -9.57
C VAL A 133 5.42 6.69 -10.54
N VAL A 134 5.82 6.69 -11.82
CA VAL A 134 5.21 7.56 -12.83
C VAL A 134 3.73 7.26 -13.03
N LEU A 135 3.34 5.97 -13.07
CA LEU A 135 1.94 5.56 -13.16
C LEU A 135 1.15 5.94 -11.92
N ALA A 136 1.69 5.75 -10.72
CA ALA A 136 1.02 6.13 -9.48
C ALA A 136 0.75 7.64 -9.42
N LEU A 137 1.73 8.45 -9.80
CA LEU A 137 1.56 9.90 -9.91
C LEU A 137 0.55 10.26 -10.99
N GLY A 138 0.63 9.64 -12.17
CA GLY A 138 -0.30 9.87 -13.27
C GLY A 138 -1.76 9.54 -12.90
N ILE A 139 -2.00 8.39 -12.29
CA ILE A 139 -3.33 7.98 -11.81
C ILE A 139 -3.84 8.98 -10.78
N THR A 140 -2.98 9.41 -9.85
CA THR A 140 -3.34 10.39 -8.82
C THR A 140 -3.73 11.72 -9.45
N VAL A 141 -2.91 12.28 -10.34
CA VAL A 141 -3.19 13.55 -11.03
C VAL A 141 -4.49 13.46 -11.84
N VAL A 142 -4.69 12.38 -12.61
CA VAL A 142 -5.92 12.19 -13.39
C VAL A 142 -7.13 12.09 -12.48
N TYR A 143 -7.03 11.36 -11.36
CA TYR A 143 -8.11 11.27 -10.38
C TYR A 143 -8.52 12.65 -9.84
N TRP A 144 -7.55 13.46 -9.41
CA TRP A 144 -7.83 14.81 -8.90
C TRP A 144 -8.33 15.77 -9.99
N ALA A 145 -7.88 15.60 -11.24
CA ALA A 145 -8.25 16.49 -12.33
C ALA A 145 -9.63 16.19 -12.93
N THR A 146 -10.02 14.91 -13.03
CA THR A 146 -11.21 14.50 -13.80
C THR A 146 -12.31 13.86 -12.97
N VAL A 147 -11.95 13.15 -11.89
CA VAL A 147 -12.91 12.38 -11.09
C VAL A 147 -13.30 13.13 -9.82
N TYR A 148 -12.36 13.86 -9.22
CA TYR A 148 -12.60 14.59 -7.99
C TYR A 148 -13.55 15.76 -8.21
N SER A 149 -14.81 15.56 -7.82
CA SER A 149 -15.80 16.63 -7.77
C SER A 149 -15.90 17.17 -6.34
N PRO A 150 -15.51 18.44 -6.08
CA PRO A 150 -15.43 18.97 -4.70
C PRO A 150 -16.79 18.93 -3.98
N ALA A 151 -17.90 19.05 -4.72
CA ALA A 151 -19.26 19.05 -4.17
C ALA A 151 -19.66 17.70 -3.52
N VAL A 152 -19.25 16.55 -4.07
CA VAL A 152 -19.58 15.22 -3.52
C VAL A 152 -18.61 14.79 -2.42
N HIS A 153 -17.34 15.18 -2.51
CA HIS A 153 -16.34 14.77 -1.52
C HIS A 153 -16.41 15.56 -0.21
N CYS A 154 -16.85 16.82 -0.21
CA CYS A 154 -17.16 17.54 1.03
C CYS A 154 -18.21 16.80 1.87
N VAL A 155 -19.26 16.27 1.22
CA VAL A 155 -20.34 15.55 1.90
C VAL A 155 -19.84 14.23 2.51
N VAL A 156 -18.95 13.51 1.83
CA VAL A 156 -18.36 12.25 2.35
C VAL A 156 -17.46 12.50 3.56
N TRP A 157 -16.62 13.52 3.53
CA TRP A 157 -15.79 13.88 4.69
C TRP A 157 -16.65 14.31 5.88
N VAL A 158 -17.68 15.12 5.64
CA VAL A 158 -18.61 15.54 6.69
C VAL A 158 -19.38 14.34 7.26
N LEU A 159 -19.89 13.44 6.43
CA LEU A 159 -20.59 12.21 6.90
C LEU A 159 -19.65 11.25 7.64
N PHE A 160 -18.40 11.11 7.20
CA PHE A 160 -17.40 10.27 7.88
C PHE A 160 -17.02 10.86 9.24
N LEU A 161 -16.79 12.17 9.32
CA LEU A 161 -16.51 12.86 10.56
C LEU A 161 -17.73 12.82 11.49
N LEU A 162 -18.94 13.02 10.98
CA LEU A 162 -20.18 12.87 11.76
C LEU A 162 -20.36 11.45 12.28
N ARG A 163 -20.14 10.41 11.46
CA ARG A 163 -20.20 9.01 11.92
C ARG A 163 -19.17 8.72 13.01
N ARG A 164 -17.94 9.20 12.85
CA ARG A 164 -16.89 9.04 13.86
C ARG A 164 -17.20 9.82 15.13
N TRP A 165 -17.77 11.03 15.01
CA TRP A 165 -18.17 11.86 16.15
C TRP A 165 -19.35 11.24 16.91
N VAL A 166 -20.37 10.74 16.21
CA VAL A 166 -21.48 9.99 16.80
C VAL A 166 -20.98 8.72 17.48
N ALA A 167 -20.08 7.95 16.86
CA ALA A 167 -19.50 6.77 17.50
C ALA A 167 -18.74 7.10 18.78
N VAL A 168 -17.98 8.20 18.81
CA VAL A 168 -17.28 8.68 20.01
C VAL A 168 -18.26 9.19 21.07
N ALA A 169 -19.31 9.92 20.68
CA ALA A 169 -20.34 10.42 21.60
C ALA A 169 -21.16 9.27 22.23
N MET A 170 -21.44 8.23 21.45
CA MET A 170 -22.13 7.03 21.92
C MET A 170 -21.22 6.20 22.83
N ASN A 171 -19.91 6.10 22.54
CA ASN A 171 -18.97 5.38 23.39
C ASN A 171 -18.77 6.08 24.75
N LYS A 172 -18.88 7.41 24.79
CA LYS A 172 -18.82 8.20 26.03
C LYS A 172 -20.09 8.07 26.89
N LYS A 173 -21.22 7.64 26.31
CA LYS A 173 -22.48 7.45 27.03
C LYS A 173 -22.64 6.03 27.61
N SER A 174 -21.71 5.13 27.28
CA SER A 174 -21.69 3.73 27.74
C SER A 174 -20.96 3.52 29.07
N ASP A 175 -20.38 4.56 29.67
CA ASP A 175 -19.84 4.48 31.04
C ASP A 175 -21.00 4.57 32.05
N PRO A 176 -21.19 3.56 32.91
CA PRO A 176 -22.38 3.42 33.74
C PRO A 176 -22.25 4.28 35.01
N GLU A 177 -22.47 5.58 34.89
CA GLU A 177 -22.56 6.48 36.04
C GLU A 177 -23.94 7.15 36.10
N ALA A 178 -24.98 6.31 36.13
CA ALA A 178 -26.33 6.69 36.51
C ALA A 178 -27.10 5.53 37.18
N SER A 179 -26.38 4.61 37.83
CA SER A 179 -26.96 3.57 38.71
C SER A 179 -26.75 3.87 40.21
N GLY A 180 -26.39 5.11 40.56
CA GLY A 180 -26.10 5.53 41.94
C GLY A 180 -27.13 6.47 42.57
N ASP A 181 -27.76 7.37 41.80
CA ASP A 181 -28.44 8.53 42.41
C ASP A 181 -29.96 8.39 42.59
N ILE A 182 -30.57 7.28 42.16
CA ILE A 182 -32.04 7.07 42.35
C ILE A 182 -32.34 6.39 43.70
N CYS A 183 -31.36 5.73 44.34
CA CYS A 183 -31.58 5.04 45.62
C CYS A 183 -31.46 5.93 46.87
N GLN A 184 -30.96 7.17 46.76
CA GLN A 184 -30.74 8.03 47.93
C GLN A 184 -31.77 9.17 48.08
N ALA A 185 -32.54 9.48 47.03
CA ALA A 185 -33.60 10.49 47.07
C ALA A 185 -34.97 9.95 47.57
N THR A 186 -35.17 8.63 47.59
CA THR A 186 -36.47 8.03 47.97
C THR A 186 -36.57 7.67 49.46
N SER A 187 -35.45 7.65 50.19
CA SER A 187 -35.44 7.21 51.61
C SER A 187 -35.44 8.36 52.63
N THR A 188 -35.33 9.61 52.20
CA THR A 188 -35.34 10.79 53.08
C THR A 188 -36.66 11.58 53.05
N SER A 189 -37.60 11.24 52.15
CA SER A 189 -38.89 11.94 52.01
C SER A 189 -40.08 11.24 52.69
N ILE A 190 -39.90 10.10 53.38
CA ILE A 190 -41.01 9.32 53.96
C ILE A 190 -41.12 9.49 55.50
N GLN A 191 -40.25 10.28 56.13
CA GLN A 191 -40.16 10.32 57.61
C GLN A 191 -40.60 11.63 58.28
N MET A 192 -41.29 12.55 57.58
CA MET A 192 -41.69 13.86 58.18
C MET A 192 -43.15 14.30 58.05
N ASP A 193 -44.06 13.53 57.46
CA ASP A 193 -45.51 13.89 57.43
C ASP A 193 -46.37 12.90 58.23
N VAL A 194 -45.93 12.60 59.45
CA VAL A 194 -46.81 12.25 60.57
C VAL A 194 -46.90 13.51 61.43
N VAL A 195 -48.11 13.92 61.83
CA VAL A 195 -48.52 15.22 62.44
C VAL A 195 -49.06 16.14 61.32
N GLU A 196 -50.35 16.45 61.20
CA GLU A 196 -51.33 16.97 62.17
C GLU A 196 -52.75 16.91 61.57
N CYS A 197 -53.74 16.70 62.46
CA CYS A 197 -55.21 16.82 62.37
C CYS A 197 -55.95 16.95 61.02
#